data_AF-A0A1J8R019-F1
#
_entry.id   AF-A0A1J8R019-F1
#
_cell.length_a   1.000
_cell.length_b   1.000
_cell.length_c   1.000
_cell.angle_alpha   90.00
_cell.angle_beta   90.00
_cell.angle_gamma   90.00
#
_symmetry.space_group_name_H-M   'P 1'
#
loop_
_entity.id
_entity.type
_entity.pdbx_description
1 polymer ?
#
loop_
_entity_poly.entity_id
_entity_poly.type
_entity_poly.pdbx_seq_one_letter_code
_entity_poly.pdbx_strand_id
1 'polypeptide(L)'
;MAPEHRRSMFRPCIDIHEGRVKQIVGGTLSGNEEGLKTNFVATQPPEYFAAKYRDSDLEGGHVIKLGPRNDDAARRALEEWRGHLQIGGGITADNAIEWLDAGASKVIVTSYLFPDGHFSLKRLQTISSLIGKDKLVVDVRHVVSFTLATSESHVKLSCRRRGDGWFVAMNKWQDITTMEVNKENLDMLSQYCNEFLIHAADVEGLCQGIDKELVKRLGEWVTIPTTYAGGANSISDLETVNRLSGGRVDLTYGSSLDIFGGTTTTKMPSSKVKAYELQSKSKNDLTKQLSELKNELLSLRVQKILGGSASKLTRINVVRKSIARVLTVMNQKQRQNLREFYKNKKYLPLDLRPKKTRAIRRRLTKRESSLKTLKQKKKDIHFPIRKYAVKA
;
A
#
# COMPACT_ATOMS: atom_id res chain seq x y z
N MET A 1 30.09 7.77 9.53
CA MET A 1 29.15 7.44 8.44
C MET A 1 27.80 8.02 8.83
N ALA A 2 27.16 8.84 8.00
CA ALA A 2 25.79 9.25 8.25
C ALA A 2 24.90 8.00 8.25
N PRO A 3 23.93 7.86 9.18
CA PRO A 3 23.04 6.70 9.18
C PRO A 3 22.33 6.62 7.83
N GLU A 4 22.35 5.43 7.20
CA GLU A 4 21.57 5.17 6.00
C GLU A 4 20.12 5.57 6.28
N HIS A 5 19.61 6.56 5.54
CA HIS A 5 18.24 7.00 5.68
C HIS A 5 17.30 5.91 5.16
N ARG A 6 16.95 4.96 6.03
CA ARG A 6 15.85 4.03 5.81
C ARG A 6 14.56 4.83 5.60
N ARG A 7 13.72 4.38 4.68
CA ARG A 7 12.36 4.90 4.47
C ARG A 7 11.36 3.91 5.06
N SER A 8 10.26 4.43 5.58
CA SER A 8 9.12 3.62 5.99
C SER A 8 8.53 2.87 4.79
N MET A 9 8.26 1.59 4.99
CA MET A 9 7.70 0.70 3.98
C MET A 9 6.22 0.41 4.25
N PHE A 10 5.50 0.04 3.19
CA PHE A 10 4.17 -0.52 3.31
C PHE A 10 4.27 -2.01 3.68
N ARG A 11 3.51 -2.45 4.69
CA ARG A 11 3.40 -3.85 5.11
C ARG A 11 1.97 -4.36 4.89
N PRO A 12 1.75 -5.32 3.97
CA PRO A 12 0.40 -5.78 3.69
C PRO A 12 -0.14 -6.71 4.79
N CYS A 13 -1.46 -6.82 4.92
CA CYS A 13 -2.09 -7.75 5.86
C CYS A 13 -3.14 -8.65 5.20
N ILE A 14 -3.40 -9.81 5.81
CA ILE A 14 -4.50 -10.73 5.49
C ILE A 14 -5.17 -11.16 6.78
N ASP A 15 -6.33 -10.59 7.08
CA ASP A 15 -7.10 -10.96 8.26
C ASP A 15 -8.09 -12.06 7.90
N ILE A 16 -8.03 -13.19 8.60
CA ILE A 16 -8.85 -14.39 8.34
C ILE A 16 -9.79 -14.61 9.52
N HIS A 17 -11.08 -14.73 9.22
CA HIS A 17 -12.11 -15.06 10.21
C HIS A 17 -13.14 -16.01 9.58
N GLU A 18 -13.40 -17.14 10.25
CA GLU A 18 -14.24 -18.24 9.73
C GLU A 18 -13.74 -18.75 8.37
N GLY A 19 -12.42 -18.92 8.25
CA GLY A 19 -11.76 -19.44 7.04
C GLY A 19 -11.81 -18.51 5.82
N ARG A 20 -12.31 -17.28 5.97
CA ARG A 20 -12.44 -16.29 4.90
C ARG A 20 -11.65 -15.03 5.23
N VAL A 21 -11.15 -14.35 4.20
CA VAL A 21 -10.52 -13.04 4.38
C VAL A 21 -11.60 -12.01 4.69
N LYS A 22 -11.51 -11.40 5.87
CA LYS A 22 -12.46 -10.39 6.35
C LYS A 22 -11.72 -9.21 6.94
N GLN A 23 -12.11 -8.02 6.54
CA GLN A 23 -11.67 -6.81 7.23
C GLN A 23 -12.72 -6.40 8.27
N ILE A 24 -12.35 -6.48 9.54
CA ILE A 24 -13.23 -6.15 10.67
C ILE A 24 -12.99 -4.72 11.15
N VAL A 25 -14.00 -4.14 11.81
CA VAL A 25 -13.84 -2.88 12.56
C VAL A 25 -13.35 -3.21 13.97
N GLY A 26 -12.24 -2.61 14.41
CA GLY A 26 -11.72 -2.76 15.77
C GLY A 26 -12.79 -2.47 16.83
N GLY A 27 -12.88 -3.31 17.86
CA GLY A 27 -13.83 -3.16 18.98
C GLY A 27 -15.21 -3.83 18.81
N THR A 28 -15.50 -4.51 17.69
CA THR A 28 -16.82 -5.16 17.46
C THR A 28 -16.85 -6.68 17.66
N LEU A 29 -15.79 -7.26 18.19
CA LEU A 29 -15.67 -8.70 18.45
C LEU A 29 -16.36 -9.11 19.77
N SER A 30 -17.64 -8.80 20.00
CA SER A 30 -18.36 -9.40 21.14
C SER A 30 -18.49 -10.92 20.93
N GLY A 31 -18.60 -11.70 22.02
CA GLY A 31 -18.61 -13.16 22.00
C GLY A 31 -19.75 -13.83 21.21
N ASN A 32 -20.68 -13.05 20.65
CA ASN A 32 -21.81 -13.53 19.84
C ASN A 32 -21.61 -13.12 18.37
N GLU A 33 -21.78 -14.08 17.46
CA GLU A 33 -21.59 -13.93 16.00
C GLU A 33 -22.44 -12.80 15.36
N GLU A 34 -23.51 -12.36 16.03
CA GLU A 34 -24.43 -11.32 15.54
C GLU A 34 -23.91 -9.87 15.69
N GLY A 35 -22.81 -9.63 16.42
CA GLY A 35 -22.28 -8.29 16.68
C GLY A 35 -21.13 -7.82 15.77
N LEU A 36 -20.58 -8.71 14.92
CA LEU A 36 -19.37 -8.42 14.15
C LEU A 36 -19.67 -7.49 12.98
N LYS A 37 -19.25 -6.22 13.08
CA LYS A 37 -19.33 -5.29 11.95
C LYS A 37 -18.15 -5.50 11.01
N THR A 38 -18.38 -6.23 9.92
CA THR A 38 -17.39 -6.42 8.86
C THR A 38 -17.43 -5.26 7.88
N ASN A 39 -16.29 -4.63 7.63
CA ASN A 39 -16.15 -3.66 6.53
C ASN A 39 -16.18 -4.36 5.17
N PHE A 40 -15.67 -5.59 5.11
CA PHE A 40 -15.56 -6.36 3.88
C PHE A 40 -15.41 -7.85 4.18
N VAL A 41 -16.06 -8.67 3.36
CA VAL A 41 -15.82 -10.12 3.28
C VAL A 41 -15.38 -10.41 1.86
N ALA A 42 -14.17 -10.91 1.68
CA ALA A 42 -13.65 -11.23 0.37
C ALA A 42 -14.41 -12.42 -0.23
N THR A 43 -14.67 -12.35 -1.53
CA THR A 43 -15.10 -13.51 -2.32
C THR A 43 -13.92 -14.38 -2.73
N GLN A 44 -12.72 -13.79 -2.80
CA GLN A 44 -11.47 -14.48 -3.11
C GLN A 44 -10.90 -15.17 -1.87
N PRO A 45 -10.21 -16.31 -2.04
CA PRO A 45 -9.59 -17.02 -0.94
C PRO A 45 -8.27 -16.35 -0.49
N PRO A 46 -7.72 -16.68 0.69
CA PRO A 46 -6.49 -16.09 1.22
C PRO A 46 -5.28 -16.17 0.28
N GLU A 47 -5.10 -17.30 -0.41
CA GLU A 47 -4.02 -17.51 -1.38
C GLU A 47 -4.04 -16.50 -2.55
N TYR A 48 -5.22 -15.99 -2.95
CA TYR A 48 -5.30 -14.94 -3.96
C TYR A 48 -4.62 -13.63 -3.51
N PHE A 49 -4.74 -13.28 -2.23
CA PHE A 49 -4.11 -12.09 -1.66
C PHE A 49 -2.60 -12.29 -1.48
N ALA A 50 -2.19 -13.47 -1.00
CA ALA A 50 -0.78 -13.84 -0.89
C ALA A 50 -0.07 -13.80 -2.26
N ALA A 51 -0.69 -14.37 -3.30
CA ALA A 51 -0.18 -14.30 -4.67
C ALA A 51 0.00 -12.85 -5.16
N LYS A 52 -0.99 -11.98 -4.89
CA LYS A 52 -0.91 -10.56 -5.26
C LYS A 52 0.25 -9.84 -4.56
N TYR A 53 0.50 -10.18 -3.29
CA TYR A 53 1.61 -9.61 -2.54
C TYR A 53 2.96 -10.12 -3.05
N ARG A 54 3.06 -11.42 -3.39
CA ARG A 54 4.23 -12.02 -4.06
C ARG A 54 4.54 -11.34 -5.39
N ASP A 55 3.53 -11.20 -6.25
CA ASP A 55 3.71 -10.62 -7.58
C ASP A 55 4.13 -9.13 -7.52
N SER A 56 3.91 -8.49 -6.36
CA SER A 56 4.29 -7.11 -6.08
C SER A 56 5.54 -7.00 -5.19
N ASP A 57 6.18 -8.12 -4.85
CA ASP A 57 7.36 -8.22 -3.98
C ASP A 57 7.20 -7.51 -2.61
N LEU A 58 6.02 -7.65 -2.00
CA LEU A 58 5.66 -6.98 -0.75
C LEU A 58 6.02 -7.82 0.48
N GLU A 59 7.26 -7.70 0.95
CA GLU A 59 7.75 -8.45 2.11
C GLU A 59 7.24 -7.93 3.48
N GLY A 60 7.36 -8.78 4.51
CA GLY A 60 6.96 -8.45 5.88
C GLY A 60 5.46 -8.29 6.07
N GLY A 61 4.67 -8.86 5.15
CA GLY A 61 3.23 -8.95 5.30
C GLY A 61 2.83 -9.93 6.39
N HIS A 62 1.70 -9.70 7.04
CA HIS A 62 1.21 -10.56 8.12
C HIS A 62 -0.19 -11.11 7.84
N VAL A 63 -0.34 -12.40 8.13
CA VAL A 63 -1.62 -13.11 8.15
C VAL A 63 -2.08 -13.18 9.60
N ILE A 64 -3.30 -12.72 9.90
CA ILE A 64 -3.84 -12.70 11.27
C ILE A 64 -5.09 -13.57 11.34
N LYS A 65 -5.03 -14.62 12.16
CA LYS A 65 -6.19 -15.48 12.46
C LYS A 65 -7.03 -14.83 13.57
N LEU A 66 -8.27 -14.52 13.24
CA LEU A 66 -9.24 -13.90 14.14
C LEU A 66 -10.24 -14.97 14.58
N GLY A 67 -10.03 -15.55 15.76
CA GLY A 67 -10.88 -16.62 16.30
C GLY A 67 -10.56 -18.01 15.74
N PRO A 68 -11.44 -19.00 15.99
CA PRO A 68 -11.23 -20.39 15.58
C PRO A 68 -11.46 -20.60 14.07
N ARG A 69 -11.21 -21.83 13.59
CA ARG A 69 -11.50 -22.29 12.21
C ARG A 69 -10.79 -21.51 11.09
N ASN A 70 -9.58 -21.02 11.36
CA ASN A 70 -8.79 -20.24 10.40
C ASN A 70 -7.52 -20.94 9.92
N ASP A 71 -7.15 -22.07 10.51
CA ASP A 71 -5.82 -22.67 10.31
C ASP A 71 -5.59 -23.12 8.87
N ASP A 72 -6.53 -23.84 8.27
CA ASP A 72 -6.39 -24.29 6.87
C ASP A 72 -6.30 -23.11 5.88
N ALA A 73 -7.07 -22.05 6.15
CA ALA A 73 -7.04 -20.82 5.36
C ALA A 73 -5.71 -20.08 5.50
N ALA A 74 -5.14 -20.04 6.70
CA ALA A 74 -3.83 -19.48 6.95
C ALA A 74 -2.71 -20.31 6.28
N ARG A 75 -2.75 -21.64 6.37
CA ARG A 75 -1.76 -22.53 5.72
C ARG A 75 -1.74 -22.31 4.21
N ARG A 76 -2.91 -22.24 3.55
CA ARG A 76 -2.98 -21.94 2.11
C ARG A 76 -2.36 -20.59 1.73
N ALA A 77 -2.57 -19.55 2.55
CA ALA A 77 -1.94 -18.25 2.32
C ALA A 77 -0.40 -18.31 2.45
N LEU A 78 0.10 -19.05 3.44
CA LEU A 78 1.55 -19.22 3.67
C LEU A 78 2.20 -20.10 2.58
N GLU A 79 1.51 -21.15 2.13
CA GLU A 79 1.97 -22.05 1.07
C GLU A 79 2.14 -21.33 -0.27
N GLU A 80 1.28 -20.36 -0.58
CA GLU A 80 1.36 -19.57 -1.82
C GLU A 80 2.66 -18.73 -1.89
N TRP A 81 3.22 -18.32 -0.75
CA TRP A 81 4.47 -17.57 -0.69
C TRP A 81 5.30 -17.92 0.55
N ARG A 82 5.82 -19.15 0.55
CA ARG A 82 6.58 -19.74 1.66
C ARG A 82 7.81 -18.91 2.02
N GLY A 83 7.96 -18.58 3.30
CA GLY A 83 9.10 -17.87 3.84
C GLY A 83 9.01 -16.34 3.77
N HIS A 84 7.89 -15.77 3.31
CA HIS A 84 7.76 -14.31 3.13
C HIS A 84 6.64 -13.67 3.97
N LEU A 85 5.60 -14.43 4.36
CA LEU A 85 4.50 -13.93 5.19
C LEU A 85 4.66 -14.36 6.65
N GLN A 86 4.33 -13.45 7.57
CA GLN A 86 4.26 -13.71 9.00
C GLN A 86 2.87 -14.24 9.38
N ILE A 87 2.74 -14.93 10.53
CA ILE A 87 1.45 -15.47 10.98
C ILE A 87 1.19 -15.16 12.46
N GLY A 88 0.00 -14.65 12.75
CA GLY A 88 -0.47 -14.34 14.10
C GLY A 88 -1.87 -14.88 14.40
N GLY A 89 -2.25 -14.82 15.69
CA GLY A 89 -3.55 -15.26 16.19
C GLY A 89 -3.50 -16.67 16.77
N GLY A 90 -3.55 -16.77 18.10
CA GLY A 90 -3.50 -18.06 18.80
C GLY A 90 -2.14 -18.76 18.73
N ILE A 91 -1.05 -18.02 18.51
CA ILE A 91 0.31 -18.58 18.54
C ILE A 91 0.75 -18.80 19.98
N THR A 92 1.25 -19.99 20.26
CA THR A 92 1.81 -20.41 21.56
C THR A 92 3.16 -21.10 21.32
N ALA A 93 3.90 -21.39 22.40
CA ALA A 93 5.14 -22.17 22.29
C ALA A 93 4.89 -23.56 21.66
N ASP A 94 3.72 -24.15 21.88
CA ASP A 94 3.40 -25.51 21.44
C ASP A 94 3.17 -25.61 19.92
N ASN A 95 2.68 -24.52 19.29
CA ASN A 95 2.35 -24.53 17.86
C ASN A 95 3.27 -23.65 16.99
N ALA A 96 4.18 -22.88 17.58
CA ALA A 96 5.01 -21.93 16.84
C ALA A 96 5.88 -22.60 15.76
N ILE A 97 6.48 -23.76 16.05
CA ILE A 97 7.31 -24.51 15.09
C ILE A 97 6.46 -24.99 13.91
N GLU A 98 5.27 -25.53 14.17
CA GLU A 98 4.35 -26.01 13.14
C GLU A 98 4.02 -24.91 12.12
N TRP A 99 3.83 -23.68 12.58
CA TRP A 99 3.54 -22.53 11.71
C TRP A 99 4.74 -22.09 10.86
N LEU A 100 5.95 -22.19 11.41
CA LEU A 100 7.18 -21.94 10.64
C LEU A 100 7.36 -23.02 9.56
N ASP A 101 7.14 -24.29 9.91
CA ASP A 101 7.20 -25.41 8.97
C ASP A 101 6.10 -25.34 7.90
N ALA A 102 4.94 -24.76 8.23
CA ALA A 102 3.87 -24.47 7.29
C ALA A 102 4.24 -23.37 6.26
N GLY A 103 5.36 -22.67 6.45
CA GLY A 103 5.88 -21.67 5.50
C GLY A 103 5.83 -20.23 5.99
N ALA A 104 5.54 -19.98 7.27
CA ALA A 104 5.66 -18.64 7.83
C ALA A 104 7.13 -18.19 7.91
N SER A 105 7.38 -16.92 7.58
CA SER A 105 8.70 -16.30 7.77
C SER A 105 9.00 -16.09 9.26
N LYS A 106 7.97 -15.67 10.01
CA LYS A 106 7.99 -15.43 11.45
C LYS A 106 6.61 -15.72 12.04
N VAL A 107 6.57 -15.96 13.35
CA VAL A 107 5.31 -16.05 14.10
C VAL A 107 5.11 -14.81 14.96
N ILE A 108 3.86 -14.38 15.08
CA ILE A 108 3.42 -13.18 15.79
C ILE A 108 2.69 -13.61 17.05
N VAL A 109 3.25 -13.28 18.20
CA VAL A 109 2.71 -13.64 19.51
C VAL A 109 1.95 -12.46 20.10
N THR A 110 0.75 -12.75 20.61
CA THR A 110 -0.20 -11.78 21.17
C THR A 110 -0.57 -12.13 22.61
N SER A 111 -1.79 -12.64 22.82
CA SER A 111 -2.38 -12.92 24.14
C SER A 111 -1.64 -14.01 24.93
N TYR A 112 -0.85 -14.86 24.27
CA TYR A 112 -0.02 -15.86 24.94
C TYR A 112 0.94 -15.23 25.97
N LEU A 113 1.42 -14.00 25.73
CA LEU A 113 2.31 -13.30 26.66
C LEU A 113 1.61 -12.77 27.91
N PHE A 114 0.28 -12.80 27.97
CA PHE A 114 -0.51 -12.18 29.04
C PHE A 114 -1.47 -13.19 29.70
N PRO A 115 -0.96 -14.23 30.38
CA PRO A 115 -1.81 -15.06 31.23
C PRO A 115 -2.56 -14.19 32.24
N ASP A 116 -3.88 -14.37 32.32
CA ASP A 116 -4.74 -13.67 33.28
C ASP A 116 -4.62 -12.13 33.25
N GLY A 117 -4.23 -11.54 32.11
CA GLY A 117 -4.06 -10.08 32.00
C GLY A 117 -2.67 -9.55 32.36
N HIS A 118 -1.74 -10.43 32.77
CA HIS A 118 -0.43 -10.04 33.26
C HIS A 118 0.70 -10.48 32.34
N PHE A 119 1.58 -9.54 31.98
CA PHE A 119 2.74 -9.85 31.15
C PHE A 119 3.64 -10.91 31.80
N SER A 120 4.00 -11.94 31.03
CA SER A 120 4.87 -13.02 31.45
C SER A 120 6.15 -13.05 30.64
N LEU A 121 7.22 -12.50 31.23
CA LEU A 121 8.57 -12.57 30.66
C LEU A 121 9.01 -14.03 30.43
N LYS A 122 8.63 -14.93 31.33
CA LYS A 122 8.93 -16.36 31.20
C LYS A 122 8.37 -16.95 29.90
N ARG A 123 7.12 -16.62 29.53
CA ARG A 123 6.51 -17.11 28.28
C ARG A 123 7.22 -16.55 27.04
N LEU A 124 7.62 -15.27 27.08
CA LEU A 124 8.41 -14.64 26.01
C LEU A 124 9.77 -15.33 25.84
N GLN A 125 10.48 -15.58 26.95
CA GLN A 125 11.76 -16.29 26.95
C GLN A 125 11.62 -17.71 26.42
N THR A 126 10.58 -18.44 26.84
CA THR A 126 10.32 -19.80 26.36
C THR A 126 10.16 -19.85 24.85
N ILE A 127 9.26 -19.03 24.28
CA ILE A 127 9.02 -19.06 22.83
C ILE A 127 10.24 -18.53 22.05
N SER A 128 10.89 -17.47 22.52
CA SER A 128 12.09 -16.92 21.90
C SER A 128 13.24 -17.93 21.86
N SER A 129 13.44 -18.68 22.94
CA SER A 129 14.47 -19.74 22.99
C SER A 129 14.13 -20.92 22.08
N LEU A 130 12.84 -21.21 21.90
CA LEU A 130 12.36 -22.32 21.08
C LEU A 130 12.55 -22.08 19.58
N ILE A 131 12.15 -20.91 19.07
CA ILE A 131 12.15 -20.62 17.62
C ILE A 131 13.27 -19.68 17.18
N GLY A 132 13.98 -19.08 18.13
CA GLY A 132 14.96 -18.02 17.92
C GLY A 132 14.31 -16.65 17.78
N LYS A 133 14.95 -15.61 18.36
CA LYS A 133 14.47 -14.22 18.29
C LYS A 133 14.24 -13.73 16.86
N ASP A 134 14.97 -14.26 15.88
CA ASP A 134 14.91 -13.82 14.49
C ASP A 134 13.62 -14.23 13.77
N LYS A 135 12.87 -15.17 14.35
CA LYS A 135 11.59 -15.67 13.84
C LYS A 135 10.40 -15.24 14.70
N LEU A 136 10.62 -14.38 15.69
CA LEU A 136 9.61 -13.94 16.63
C LEU A 136 9.26 -12.47 16.44
N VAL A 137 7.97 -12.21 16.26
CA VAL A 137 7.36 -10.88 16.28
C VAL A 137 6.48 -10.77 17.53
N VAL A 138 6.61 -9.67 18.26
CA VAL A 138 5.70 -9.37 19.38
C VAL A 138 4.68 -8.35 18.89
N ASP A 139 3.40 -8.73 18.91
CA ASP A 139 2.29 -7.83 18.63
C ASP A 139 1.84 -7.15 19.93
N VAL A 140 2.21 -5.88 20.05
CA VAL A 140 1.90 -5.02 21.19
C VAL A 140 0.63 -4.26 20.86
N ARG A 141 -0.48 -4.82 21.30
CA ARG A 141 -1.83 -4.31 21.08
C ARG A 141 -2.14 -3.23 22.11
N HIS A 142 -2.39 -2.00 21.69
CA HIS A 142 -2.59 -0.88 22.59
C HIS A 142 -3.99 -0.26 22.44
N VAL A 143 -4.61 0.17 23.56
CA VAL A 143 -5.87 0.94 23.56
C VAL A 143 -5.61 2.38 24.01
N VAL A 144 -5.58 3.28 23.04
CA VAL A 144 -5.83 4.69 23.29
C VAL A 144 -7.32 4.79 23.50
N SER A 145 -7.77 4.53 24.76
CA SER A 145 -8.82 5.27 25.46
C SER A 145 -9.88 4.36 26.21
N PHE A 146 -10.00 4.43 27.57
CA PHE A 146 -10.98 3.75 28.45
C PHE A 146 -12.10 4.59 29.14
N THR A 147 -13.29 4.01 29.37
CA THR A 147 -14.32 4.46 30.36
C THR A 147 -14.72 3.27 31.26
N LEU A 148 -14.69 3.46 32.59
CA LEU A 148 -15.20 2.50 33.59
C LEU A 148 -16.69 2.79 33.83
N ALA A 149 -17.57 1.83 33.55
CA ALA A 149 -18.92 1.82 34.07
C ALA A 149 -18.89 1.14 35.45
N THR A 150 -19.13 1.91 36.51
CA THR A 150 -19.48 1.36 37.82
C THR A 150 -20.98 1.13 37.89
N SER A 151 -21.35 -0.02 38.46
CA SER A 151 -22.69 -0.51 38.80
C SER A 151 -23.52 -1.10 37.64
N GLU A 152 -24.29 -2.12 38.04
CA GLU A 152 -25.05 -3.09 37.26
C GLU A 152 -25.82 -2.52 36.06
N SER A 153 -25.90 -3.37 35.03
CA SER A 153 -26.78 -3.28 33.85
C SER A 153 -26.51 -2.15 32.84
N HIS A 154 -25.97 -2.56 31.68
CA HIS A 154 -25.90 -1.85 30.38
C HIS A 154 -25.02 -0.59 30.29
N VAL A 155 -23.77 -0.70 29.79
CA VAL A 155 -23.02 0.49 29.31
C VAL A 155 -22.20 0.22 28.03
N LYS A 156 -22.27 1.21 27.14
CA LYS A 156 -21.69 1.37 25.79
C LYS A 156 -20.19 1.72 25.76
N LEU A 157 -19.54 1.42 24.62
CA LEU A 157 -18.16 1.78 24.25
C LEU A 157 -17.93 3.31 24.13
N SER A 158 -16.86 3.83 24.76
CA SER A 158 -15.82 4.71 24.15
C SER A 158 -14.81 5.26 25.18
N CYS A 159 -13.52 5.29 24.79
CA CYS A 159 -12.48 6.32 24.96
C CYS A 159 -12.21 7.19 26.26
N ARG A 160 -11.11 6.95 27.04
CA ARG A 160 -10.03 7.93 27.46
C ARG A 160 -8.55 7.47 27.74
N ARG A 161 -7.55 8.24 27.26
CA ARG A 161 -6.09 8.19 27.61
C ARG A 161 -5.91 8.07 29.13
N ARG A 162 -5.09 7.13 29.63
CA ARG A 162 -4.78 7.06 31.08
C ARG A 162 -3.56 7.95 31.38
N GLY A 163 -3.83 9.22 31.67
CA GLY A 163 -2.77 10.22 31.83
C GLY A 163 -2.14 10.57 30.47
N ASP A 164 -0.83 10.42 30.33
CA ASP A 164 -0.06 10.70 29.11
C ASP A 164 0.48 9.43 28.41
N GLY A 165 0.17 8.24 28.96
CA GLY A 165 0.77 6.98 28.56
C GLY A 165 -0.11 6.08 27.69
N TRP A 166 0.52 5.07 27.12
CA TRP A 166 -0.10 4.03 26.29
C TRP A 166 -0.02 2.67 27.03
N PHE A 167 -1.14 2.03 27.45
CA PHE A 167 -1.27 0.67 27.98
C PHE A 167 -1.74 -0.45 27.01
N VAL A 168 -1.07 -1.59 27.05
CA VAL A 168 -1.39 -2.78 26.26
C VAL A 168 -2.76 -3.33 26.65
N ALA A 169 -3.57 -3.71 25.66
CA ALA A 169 -4.88 -4.32 25.84
C ALA A 169 -4.97 -5.68 25.14
N MET A 170 -5.80 -6.56 25.70
CA MET A 170 -6.00 -7.93 25.23
C MET A 170 -7.50 -8.28 25.17
N ASN A 171 -7.79 -9.54 24.80
CA ASN A 171 -9.15 -10.07 24.68
C ASN A 171 -10.07 -9.16 23.85
N LYS A 172 -9.63 -8.86 22.62
CA LYS A 172 -10.41 -8.02 21.68
C LYS A 172 -10.69 -6.62 22.25
N TRP A 173 -9.71 -6.04 22.93
CA TRP A 173 -9.73 -4.67 23.49
C TRP A 173 -10.59 -4.51 24.75
N GLN A 174 -11.04 -5.62 25.34
CA GLN A 174 -11.91 -5.61 26.50
C GLN A 174 -11.11 -5.49 27.80
N ASP A 175 -9.90 -6.07 27.84
CA ASP A 175 -9.09 -6.14 29.05
C ASP A 175 -7.81 -5.33 28.89
N ILE A 176 -7.66 -4.24 29.65
CA ILE A 176 -6.44 -3.43 29.70
C ILE A 176 -5.47 -4.06 30.70
N THR A 177 -4.26 -4.34 30.23
CA THR A 177 -3.19 -4.90 31.06
C THR A 177 -2.46 -3.80 31.82
N THR A 178 -1.57 -4.19 32.73
CA THR A 178 -0.69 -3.24 33.47
C THR A 178 0.53 -2.80 32.67
N MET A 179 0.78 -3.38 31.49
CA MET A 179 1.98 -3.11 30.69
C MET A 179 1.80 -1.85 29.85
N GLU A 180 2.72 -0.89 30.01
CA GLU A 180 2.77 0.32 29.19
C GLU A 180 3.66 0.12 27.94
N VAL A 181 3.28 0.73 26.82
CA VAL A 181 4.08 0.92 25.62
C VAL A 181 4.95 2.16 25.83
N ASN A 182 6.15 1.93 26.35
CA ASN A 182 7.18 2.92 26.58
C ASN A 182 8.55 2.37 26.13
N LYS A 183 9.59 3.20 26.19
CA LYS A 183 10.93 2.82 25.75
C LYS A 183 11.48 1.64 26.53
N GLU A 184 11.31 1.64 27.85
CA GLU A 184 11.86 0.62 28.75
C GLU A 184 11.29 -0.77 28.43
N ASN A 185 9.97 -0.87 28.23
CA ASN A 185 9.32 -2.12 27.90
C ASN A 185 9.64 -2.58 26.48
N LEU A 186 9.74 -1.67 25.50
CA LEU A 186 10.16 -2.02 24.13
C LEU A 186 11.62 -2.48 24.10
N ASP A 187 12.51 -1.84 24.87
CA ASP A 187 13.90 -2.25 25.01
C ASP A 187 14.00 -3.65 25.64
N MET A 188 13.20 -3.96 26.66
CA MET A 188 13.13 -5.31 27.25
C MET A 188 12.61 -6.35 26.25
N LEU A 189 11.53 -6.07 25.53
CA LEU A 189 10.97 -7.00 24.55
C LEU A 189 11.93 -7.27 23.39
N SER A 190 12.65 -6.24 22.93
CA SER A 190 13.58 -6.34 21.78
C SER A 190 14.79 -7.25 22.03
N GLN A 191 15.05 -7.63 23.29
CA GLN A 191 16.05 -8.66 23.61
C GLN A 191 15.61 -10.06 23.16
N TYR A 192 14.30 -10.28 23.02
CA TYR A 192 13.71 -11.60 22.77
C TYR A 192 13.00 -11.73 21.42
N CYS A 193 12.69 -10.62 20.75
CA CYS A 193 12.09 -10.62 19.41
C CYS A 193 12.85 -9.70 18.46
N ASN A 194 12.74 -9.92 17.14
CA ASN A 194 13.43 -9.11 16.15
C ASN A 194 12.52 -8.14 15.38
N GLU A 195 11.22 -8.14 15.70
CA GLU A 195 10.27 -7.22 15.10
C GLU A 195 9.11 -6.93 16.04
N PHE A 196 8.57 -5.71 15.94
CA PHE A 196 7.34 -5.31 16.60
C PHE A 196 6.22 -5.09 15.59
N LEU A 197 5.03 -5.53 15.97
CA LEU A 197 3.78 -5.14 15.33
C LEU A 197 2.97 -4.34 16.35
N ILE A 198 2.72 -3.06 16.10
CA ILE A 198 2.01 -2.18 17.04
C ILE A 198 0.61 -1.90 16.50
N HIS A 199 -0.41 -2.50 17.11
CA HIS A 199 -1.80 -2.25 16.75
C HIS A 199 -2.40 -1.13 17.58
N ALA A 200 -2.92 -0.09 16.91
CA ALA A 200 -3.69 0.97 17.54
C ALA A 200 -5.19 0.69 17.38
N ALA A 201 -5.77 0.02 18.39
CA ALA A 201 -7.14 -0.50 18.40
C ALA A 201 -8.21 0.54 18.02
N ASP A 202 -8.05 1.76 18.53
CA ASP A 202 -9.09 2.80 18.53
C ASP A 202 -9.24 3.50 17.19
N VAL A 203 -8.36 3.17 16.24
CA VAL A 203 -8.44 3.63 14.86
C VAL A 203 -8.42 2.46 13.87
N GLU A 204 -8.12 1.23 14.32
CA GLU A 204 -8.04 0.03 13.48
C GLU A 204 -9.40 -0.31 12.84
N GLY A 205 -9.42 -0.41 11.51
CA GLY A 205 -10.65 -0.66 10.74
C GLY A 205 -11.64 0.51 10.70
N LEU A 206 -11.45 1.59 11.48
CA LEU A 206 -12.31 2.78 11.47
C LEU A 206 -11.96 3.78 10.36
N CYS A 207 -10.76 3.68 9.78
CA CYS A 207 -10.27 4.58 8.73
C CYS A 207 -10.34 6.07 9.13
N GLN A 208 -10.09 6.40 10.40
CA GLN A 208 -10.17 7.78 10.93
C GLN A 208 -8.82 8.50 10.99
N GLY A 209 -7.74 7.85 10.56
CA GLY A 209 -6.37 8.38 10.57
C GLY A 209 -5.48 7.69 11.60
N ILE A 210 -4.17 7.87 11.46
CA ILE A 210 -3.15 7.30 12.35
C ILE A 210 -2.98 8.10 13.65
N ASP A 211 -2.59 7.45 14.75
CA ASP A 211 -2.11 8.14 15.96
C ASP A 211 -0.71 8.69 15.71
N LYS A 212 -0.64 9.99 15.38
CA LYS A 212 0.61 10.68 15.04
C LYS A 212 1.56 10.79 16.23
N GLU A 213 1.05 10.92 17.44
CA GLU A 213 1.91 11.05 18.62
C GLU A 213 2.56 9.71 18.93
N LEU A 214 1.79 8.61 18.92
CA LEU A 214 2.35 7.27 19.10
C LEU A 214 3.39 6.96 18.02
N VAL A 215 3.11 7.24 16.74
CA VAL A 215 4.08 7.01 15.66
C VAL A 215 5.38 7.80 15.87
N LYS A 216 5.28 9.06 16.33
CA LYS A 216 6.45 9.87 16.66
C LYS A 216 7.25 9.25 17.80
N ARG A 217 6.58 8.86 18.88
CA ARG A 217 7.20 8.20 20.05
C ARG A 217 7.85 6.87 19.69
N LEU A 218 7.19 6.04 18.89
CA LEU A 218 7.78 4.81 18.36
C LEU A 218 9.06 5.10 17.57
N GLY A 219 9.09 6.16 16.75
CA GLY A 219 10.32 6.59 16.08
C GLY A 219 11.47 6.93 17.02
N GLU A 220 11.18 7.43 18.22
CA GLU A 220 12.18 7.73 19.25
C GLU A 220 12.60 6.48 20.04
N TRP A 221 11.67 5.56 20.29
CA TRP A 221 11.86 4.43 21.22
C TRP A 221 12.38 3.16 20.57
N VAL A 222 11.93 2.83 19.35
CA VAL A 222 12.21 1.51 18.78
C VAL A 222 13.64 1.38 18.26
N THR A 223 14.21 0.22 18.53
CA THR A 223 15.57 -0.18 18.16
C THR A 223 15.60 -1.30 17.12
N ILE A 224 14.47 -1.98 16.91
CA ILE A 224 14.26 -3.07 15.95
C ILE A 224 13.17 -2.72 14.93
N PRO A 225 13.09 -3.41 13.77
CA PRO A 225 12.02 -3.24 12.81
C PRO A 225 10.64 -3.21 13.49
N THR A 226 9.85 -2.20 13.16
CA THR A 226 8.55 -1.97 13.79
C THR A 226 7.54 -1.61 12.72
N THR A 227 6.40 -2.28 12.73
CA THR A 227 5.26 -2.02 11.85
C THR A 227 4.10 -1.48 12.68
N TYR A 228 3.56 -0.34 12.28
CA TYR A 228 2.36 0.22 12.88
C TYR A 228 1.13 -0.16 12.06
N ALA A 229 0.10 -0.69 12.73
CA ALA A 229 -1.16 -1.09 12.14
C ALA A 229 -2.33 -0.39 12.87
N GLY A 230 -2.95 0.59 12.21
CA GLY A 230 -4.11 1.27 12.81
C GLY A 230 -4.55 2.52 12.07
N GLY A 231 -5.75 2.50 11.50
CA GLY A 231 -6.46 3.69 11.04
C GLY A 231 -5.96 4.37 9.76
N ALA A 232 -4.94 3.81 9.11
CA ALA A 232 -4.42 4.33 7.86
C ALA A 232 -5.50 4.37 6.78
N ASN A 233 -5.79 5.56 6.27
CA ASN A 233 -6.89 5.79 5.35
C ASN A 233 -6.45 6.52 4.06
N SER A 234 -5.22 7.04 4.01
CA SER A 234 -4.69 7.79 2.86
C SER A 234 -3.29 7.31 2.48
N ILE A 235 -2.96 7.36 1.18
CA ILE A 235 -1.59 7.14 0.70
C ILE A 235 -0.60 8.09 1.40
N SER A 236 -1.03 9.30 1.76
CA SER A 236 -0.19 10.28 2.48
C SER A 236 0.16 9.87 3.91
N ASP A 237 -0.51 8.86 4.47
CA ASP A 237 -0.21 8.39 5.82
C ASP A 237 1.18 7.75 5.88
N LEU A 238 1.62 7.04 4.84
CA LEU A 238 2.98 6.48 4.76
C LEU A 238 4.05 7.58 4.80
N GLU A 239 3.84 8.68 4.07
CA GLU A 239 4.75 9.85 4.11
C GLU A 239 4.72 10.52 5.49
N THR A 240 3.54 10.58 6.12
CA THR A 240 3.38 11.11 7.47
C THR A 240 4.12 10.25 8.49
N VAL A 241 3.99 8.92 8.42
CA VAL A 241 4.71 7.96 9.27
C VAL A 241 6.21 8.08 9.06
N ASN A 242 6.66 8.14 7.80
CA ASN A 242 8.07 8.30 7.47
C ASN A 242 8.66 9.57 8.09
N ARG A 243 7.94 10.70 7.99
CA ARG A 243 8.40 11.98 8.56
C ARG A 243 8.39 11.97 10.08
N LEU A 244 7.35 11.43 10.71
CA LEU A 244 7.21 11.43 12.17
C LEU A 244 8.17 10.45 12.86
N SER A 245 8.41 9.29 12.24
CA SER A 245 9.28 8.24 12.80
C SER A 245 10.74 8.33 12.35
N GLY A 246 11.08 9.27 11.47
CA GLY A 246 12.40 9.34 10.84
C GLY A 246 12.72 8.10 9.98
N GLY A 247 11.69 7.44 9.43
CA GLY A 247 11.81 6.23 8.61
C GLY A 247 12.01 4.93 9.40
N ARG A 248 11.86 4.95 10.73
CA ARG A 248 12.06 3.77 11.58
C ARG A 248 10.84 2.85 11.68
N VAL A 249 9.64 3.40 11.50
CA VAL A 249 8.36 2.68 11.63
C VAL A 249 7.75 2.48 10.25
N ASP A 250 7.39 1.23 9.93
CA ASP A 250 6.65 0.87 8.72
C ASP A 250 5.13 0.99 8.96
N LEU A 251 4.31 0.96 7.90
CA LEU A 251 2.87 1.17 8.01
C LEU A 251 2.06 0.08 7.30
N THR A 252 1.05 -0.44 7.98
CA THR A 252 0.06 -1.36 7.42
C THR A 252 -1.20 -0.64 6.96
N TYR A 253 -1.69 -1.06 5.79
CA TYR A 253 -3.00 -0.72 5.26
C TYR A 253 -3.82 -2.00 5.12
N GLY A 254 -5.00 -2.04 5.75
CA GLY A 254 -5.98 -3.12 5.61
C GLY A 254 -7.23 -2.64 4.89
N SER A 255 -8.32 -2.46 5.64
CA SER A 255 -9.67 -2.12 5.15
C SER A 255 -9.78 -0.92 4.21
N SER A 256 -8.78 -0.04 4.20
CA SER A 256 -8.73 1.12 3.32
C SER A 256 -8.24 0.81 1.90
N LEU A 257 -7.68 -0.39 1.65
CA LEU A 257 -7.27 -0.89 0.32
C LEU A 257 -8.46 -1.33 -0.54
N ASP A 258 -8.36 -1.10 -1.85
CA ASP A 258 -9.38 -1.49 -2.83
C ASP A 258 -9.57 -2.99 -2.96
N ILE A 259 -8.50 -3.76 -2.80
CA ILE A 259 -8.54 -5.22 -2.75
C ILE A 259 -9.42 -5.74 -1.60
N PHE A 260 -9.67 -4.90 -0.59
CA PHE A 260 -10.57 -5.17 0.53
C PHE A 260 -11.82 -4.28 0.53
N GLY A 261 -12.24 -3.78 -0.63
CA GLY A 261 -13.46 -2.96 -0.78
C GLY A 261 -13.32 -1.52 -0.27
N GLY A 262 -12.14 -1.12 0.21
CA GLY A 262 -11.84 0.24 0.61
C GLY A 262 -11.81 1.20 -0.59
N THR A 263 -12.32 2.42 -0.39
CA THR A 263 -12.33 3.46 -1.44
C THR A 263 -11.30 4.57 -1.20
N THR A 264 -10.51 4.46 -0.13
CA THR A 264 -9.77 5.60 0.43
C THR A 264 -8.29 5.62 0.03
N THR A 265 -7.62 4.46 -0.04
CA THR A 265 -6.21 4.39 -0.48
C THR A 265 -6.05 4.37 -2.00
N THR A 266 -7.09 3.97 -2.75
CA THR A 266 -7.11 4.09 -4.22
C THR A 266 -7.90 5.29 -4.72
N LYS A 267 -8.26 6.23 -3.83
CA LYS A 267 -8.42 7.62 -4.26
C LYS A 267 -7.05 8.22 -4.65
N MET A 268 -6.42 7.65 -5.68
CA MET A 268 -6.20 8.50 -6.84
C MET A 268 -7.54 9.16 -7.10
N PRO A 269 -7.68 10.48 -6.89
CA PRO A 269 -8.98 11.13 -6.90
C PRO A 269 -9.72 10.67 -8.16
N SER A 270 -11.01 10.38 -8.01
CA SER A 270 -11.95 9.85 -9.01
C SER A 270 -12.15 10.78 -10.23
N SER A 271 -11.11 11.50 -10.61
CA SER A 271 -11.00 12.49 -11.67
C SER A 271 -9.81 12.21 -12.60
N LYS A 272 -9.05 11.12 -12.41
CA LYS A 272 -8.01 10.71 -13.39
C LYS A 272 -8.67 10.04 -14.58
N VAL A 273 -9.21 10.87 -15.48
CA VAL A 273 -9.77 10.47 -16.77
C VAL A 273 -8.75 9.61 -17.51
N LYS A 274 -9.11 8.35 -17.80
CA LYS A 274 -8.26 7.43 -18.55
C LYS A 274 -8.46 7.67 -20.05
N ALA A 275 -7.38 7.58 -20.82
CA ALA A 275 -7.43 7.93 -22.24
C ALA A 275 -8.30 6.99 -23.07
N TYR A 276 -8.35 5.69 -22.73
CA TYR A 276 -9.16 4.71 -23.46
C TYR A 276 -10.67 4.98 -23.31
N GLU A 277 -11.11 5.40 -22.12
CA GLU A 277 -12.52 5.74 -21.84
C GLU A 277 -13.02 6.95 -22.65
N LEU A 278 -12.10 7.83 -23.07
CA LEU A 278 -12.41 8.99 -23.90
C LEU A 278 -12.55 8.64 -25.39
N GLN A 279 -11.94 7.54 -25.83
CA GLN A 279 -11.96 7.14 -27.23
C GLN A 279 -13.35 6.66 -27.67
N SER A 280 -14.13 6.05 -26.78
CA SER A 280 -15.50 5.60 -27.09
C SER A 280 -16.55 6.72 -27.04
N LYS A 281 -16.26 7.86 -26.42
CA LYS A 281 -17.23 8.96 -26.23
C LYS A 281 -17.50 9.78 -27.49
N SER A 282 -18.70 10.34 -27.60
CA SER A 282 -19.04 11.24 -28.72
C SER A 282 -18.33 12.60 -28.60
N LYS A 283 -18.29 13.39 -29.69
CA LYS A 283 -17.75 14.75 -29.67
C LYS A 283 -18.49 15.64 -28.67
N ASN A 284 -19.81 15.48 -28.56
CA ASN A 284 -20.65 16.25 -27.65
C ASN A 284 -20.32 15.91 -26.19
N ASP A 285 -20.16 14.63 -25.88
CA ASP A 285 -19.80 14.16 -24.52
C ASP A 285 -18.40 14.65 -24.11
N LEU A 286 -17.44 14.59 -25.03
CA LEU A 286 -16.09 15.11 -24.78
C LEU A 286 -16.11 16.62 -24.51
N THR A 287 -16.96 17.37 -25.23
CA THR A 287 -17.10 18.83 -25.05
C THR A 287 -17.77 19.16 -23.72
N LYS A 288 -18.80 18.41 -23.34
CA LYS A 288 -19.47 18.53 -22.04
C LYS A 288 -18.51 18.22 -20.89
N GLN A 289 -17.80 17.10 -20.97
CA GLN A 289 -16.81 16.69 -19.97
C GLN A 289 -15.65 17.70 -19.87
N LEU A 290 -15.23 18.30 -20.99
CA LEU A 290 -14.22 19.38 -20.98
C LEU A 290 -14.72 20.63 -20.26
N SER A 291 -16.00 21.00 -20.44
CA SER A 291 -16.62 22.14 -19.76
C SER A 291 -16.69 21.92 -18.24
N GLU A 292 -17.16 20.74 -17.82
CA GLU A 292 -17.23 20.33 -16.42
C GLU A 292 -15.85 20.39 -15.74
N LEU A 293 -14.82 19.82 -16.37
CA LEU A 293 -13.45 19.85 -15.84
C LEU A 293 -12.87 21.27 -15.75
N LYS A 294 -13.21 22.15 -16.70
CA LYS A 294 -12.80 23.56 -16.64
C LYS A 294 -13.47 24.30 -15.48
N ASN A 295 -14.77 24.07 -15.27
CA ASN A 295 -15.52 24.66 -14.15
C ASN A 295 -14.99 24.16 -12.80
N GLU A 296 -14.67 22.87 -12.69
CA GLU A 296 -14.02 22.29 -11.51
C GLU A 296 -12.65 22.96 -11.26
N LEU A 297 -11.84 23.14 -12.31
CA LEU A 297 -10.54 23.81 -12.19
C LEU A 297 -10.67 25.27 -11.71
N LEU A 298 -11.68 26.00 -12.19
CA LEU A 298 -11.95 27.37 -11.75
C LEU A 298 -12.32 27.40 -10.27
N SER A 299 -13.23 26.52 -9.83
CA SER A 299 -13.62 26.39 -8.42
C SER A 299 -12.42 26.09 -7.52
N LEU A 300 -11.56 25.14 -7.91
CA LEU A 300 -10.36 24.77 -7.15
C LEU A 300 -9.33 25.91 -7.09
N ARG A 301 -9.23 26.75 -8.12
CA ARG A 301 -8.34 27.92 -8.11
C ARG A 301 -8.82 29.01 -7.16
N VAL A 302 -10.13 29.26 -7.10
CA VAL A 302 -10.71 30.20 -6.13
C VAL A 302 -10.45 29.71 -4.70
N GLN A 303 -10.70 28.43 -4.43
CA GLN A 303 -10.43 27.83 -3.12
C GLN A 303 -8.94 27.88 -2.72
N LYS A 304 -8.02 27.79 -3.68
CA LYS A 304 -6.59 27.97 -3.42
C LYS A 304 -6.26 29.38 -2.93
N ILE A 305 -6.89 30.40 -3.49
CA ILE A 305 -6.69 31.80 -3.09
C ILE A 305 -7.23 32.03 -1.67
N LEU A 306 -8.36 31.40 -1.34
CA LEU A 306 -9.00 31.49 -0.03
C LEU A 306 -8.35 30.65 1.09
N GLY A 307 -7.17 30.04 0.83
CA GLY A 307 -6.46 29.25 1.85
C GLY A 307 -7.08 27.88 2.16
N GLY A 308 -7.78 27.26 1.20
CA GLY A 308 -8.44 25.97 1.40
C GLY A 308 -7.52 24.78 1.68
N SER A 309 -8.10 23.70 2.22
CA SER A 309 -7.42 22.44 2.61
C SER A 309 -6.42 21.91 1.56
N ALA A 310 -5.26 21.45 2.03
CA ALA A 310 -4.17 20.88 1.22
C ALA A 310 -4.61 19.71 0.31
N SER A 311 -5.60 18.92 0.76
CA SER A 311 -6.18 17.81 -0.01
C SER A 311 -6.87 18.26 -1.30
N LYS A 312 -7.43 19.48 -1.33
CA LYS A 312 -8.07 20.06 -2.53
C LYS A 312 -7.04 20.67 -3.48
N LEU A 313 -5.89 21.13 -2.96
CA LEU A 313 -4.81 21.72 -3.77
C LEU A 313 -4.12 20.70 -4.67
N THR A 314 -3.92 19.46 -4.20
CA THR A 314 -3.34 18.38 -5.02
C THR A 314 -4.22 18.01 -6.22
N ARG A 315 -5.54 18.22 -6.12
CA ARG A 315 -6.52 17.96 -7.18
C ARG A 315 -6.36 18.88 -8.39
N ILE A 316 -5.82 20.09 -8.23
CA ILE A 316 -5.56 21.03 -9.33
C ILE A 316 -4.66 20.39 -10.40
N ASN A 317 -3.59 19.71 -9.98
CA ASN A 317 -2.67 19.06 -10.91
C ASN A 317 -3.33 17.89 -11.65
N VAL A 318 -4.21 17.15 -10.98
CA VAL A 318 -4.95 16.05 -11.59
C VAL A 318 -5.94 16.56 -12.64
N VAL A 319 -6.76 17.55 -12.30
CA VAL A 319 -7.75 18.15 -13.22
C VAL A 319 -7.05 18.75 -14.44
N ARG A 320 -5.91 19.44 -14.28
CA ARG A 320 -5.11 19.94 -15.42
C ARG A 320 -4.66 18.82 -16.36
N LYS A 321 -4.16 17.69 -15.81
CA LYS A 321 -3.77 16.52 -16.61
C LYS A 321 -4.98 15.90 -17.32
N SER A 322 -6.14 15.85 -16.68
CA SER A 322 -7.38 15.33 -17.27
C SER A 322 -7.89 16.22 -18.42
N ILE A 323 -7.88 17.54 -18.27
CA ILE A 323 -8.18 18.49 -19.36
C ILE A 323 -7.25 18.26 -20.55
N ALA A 324 -5.94 18.14 -20.31
CA ALA A 324 -4.96 17.89 -21.37
C ALA A 324 -5.23 16.57 -22.12
N ARG A 325 -5.65 15.52 -21.42
CA ARG A 325 -6.02 14.23 -22.04
C ARG A 325 -7.27 14.35 -22.92
N VAL A 326 -8.33 15.00 -22.43
CA VAL A 326 -9.57 15.24 -23.21
C VAL A 326 -9.25 16.02 -24.49
N LEU A 327 -8.50 17.11 -24.38
CA LEU A 327 -8.06 17.89 -25.54
C LEU A 327 -7.21 17.07 -26.52
N THR A 328 -6.35 16.19 -26.01
CA THR A 328 -5.52 15.32 -26.84
C THR A 328 -6.38 14.35 -27.66
N VAL A 329 -7.35 13.70 -27.03
CA VAL A 329 -8.26 12.76 -27.71
C VAL A 329 -9.17 13.48 -28.72
N MET A 330 -9.70 14.67 -28.36
CA MET A 330 -10.46 15.50 -29.30
C MET A 330 -9.64 15.86 -30.54
N ASN A 331 -8.40 16.33 -30.34
CA ASN A 331 -7.47 16.64 -31.44
C ASN A 331 -7.13 15.41 -32.28
N GLN A 332 -6.95 14.25 -31.65
CA GLN A 332 -6.69 13.00 -32.35
C GLN A 332 -7.86 12.61 -33.25
N LYS A 333 -9.10 12.62 -32.73
CA LYS A 333 -10.32 12.34 -33.50
C LYS A 333 -10.50 13.31 -34.66
N GLN A 334 -10.32 14.61 -34.41
CA GLN A 334 -10.41 15.62 -35.46
C GLN A 334 -9.36 15.39 -36.57
N ARG A 335 -8.10 15.09 -36.20
CA ARG A 335 -7.05 14.79 -37.17
C ARG A 335 -7.31 13.49 -37.93
N GLN A 336 -7.86 12.48 -37.28
CA GLN A 336 -8.23 11.22 -37.94
C GLN A 336 -9.32 11.44 -38.98
N ASN A 337 -10.40 12.14 -38.63
CA ASN A 337 -11.47 12.48 -39.57
C ASN A 337 -10.95 13.30 -40.75
N LEU A 338 -10.04 14.26 -40.50
CA LEU A 338 -9.38 15.02 -41.57
C LEU A 338 -8.49 14.12 -42.44
N ARG A 339 -7.75 13.17 -41.86
CA ARG A 339 -6.94 12.22 -42.64
C ARG A 339 -7.80 11.34 -43.54
N GLU A 340 -8.95 10.88 -43.06
CA GLU A 340 -9.91 10.13 -43.85
C GLU A 340 -10.47 10.99 -44.99
N PHE A 341 -10.87 12.23 -44.71
CA PHE A 341 -11.40 13.15 -45.72
C PHE A 341 -10.38 13.56 -46.81
N TYR A 342 -9.10 13.68 -46.45
CA TYR A 342 -8.01 14.00 -47.38
C TYR A 342 -7.29 12.77 -47.94
N LYS A 343 -7.78 11.56 -47.66
CA LYS A 343 -7.21 10.33 -48.20
C LYS A 343 -7.26 10.40 -49.73
N ASN A 344 -6.12 10.16 -50.38
CA ASN A 344 -5.93 10.18 -51.84
C ASN A 344 -6.10 11.56 -52.54
N LYS A 345 -6.26 12.66 -51.79
CA LYS A 345 -6.26 14.01 -52.40
C LYS A 345 -4.84 14.46 -52.70
N LYS A 346 -4.65 15.17 -53.82
CA LYS A 346 -3.34 15.70 -54.27
C LYS A 346 -2.68 16.62 -53.23
N TYR A 347 -3.47 17.42 -52.51
CA TYR A 347 -2.97 18.39 -51.53
C TYR A 347 -3.45 18.04 -50.13
N LEU A 348 -2.50 17.88 -49.20
CA LEU A 348 -2.77 17.74 -47.77
C LEU A 348 -2.53 19.05 -47.01
N PRO A 349 -3.43 19.42 -46.06
CA PRO A 349 -3.20 20.51 -45.12
C PRO A 349 -1.87 20.37 -44.37
N LEU A 350 -1.24 21.50 -44.06
CA LEU A 350 0.05 21.54 -43.34
C LEU A 350 -0.03 20.85 -41.97
N ASP A 351 -1.18 20.93 -41.29
CA ASP A 351 -1.39 20.34 -39.96
C ASP A 351 -1.38 18.82 -39.92
N LEU A 352 -1.64 18.17 -41.07
CA LEU A 352 -1.60 16.71 -41.19
C LEU A 352 -0.20 16.19 -41.55
N ARG A 353 0.72 17.08 -41.95
CA ARG A 353 2.09 16.68 -42.31
C ARG A 353 2.88 16.26 -41.07
N PRO A 354 3.74 15.23 -41.18
CA PRO A 354 4.62 14.86 -40.08
C PRO A 354 5.52 16.04 -39.67
N LYS A 355 5.52 16.40 -38.38
CA LYS A 355 6.43 17.42 -37.85
C LYS A 355 7.85 16.85 -37.76
N LYS A 356 8.61 17.03 -38.83
CA LYS A 356 10.02 16.61 -38.95
C LYS A 356 10.94 17.82 -38.87
N THR A 357 12.07 17.68 -38.19
CA THR A 357 13.13 18.70 -38.21
C THR A 357 13.62 18.92 -39.64
N ARG A 358 14.22 20.09 -39.91
CA ARG A 358 14.79 20.40 -41.24
C ARG A 358 15.80 19.33 -41.66
N ALA A 359 16.65 18.87 -40.74
CA ALA A 359 17.61 17.81 -40.98
C ALA A 359 16.95 16.51 -41.44
N ILE A 360 15.90 16.05 -40.75
CA ILE A 360 15.18 14.82 -41.12
C ILE A 360 14.46 14.97 -42.47
N ARG A 361 13.91 16.15 -42.77
CA ARG A 361 13.27 16.43 -44.07
C ARG A 361 14.26 16.42 -45.24
N ARG A 362 15.53 16.77 -45.00
CA ARG A 362 16.60 16.79 -46.01
C ARG A 362 17.44 15.52 -46.04
N ARG A 363 17.23 14.59 -45.11
CA ARG A 363 17.98 13.33 -45.05
C ARG A 363 17.60 12.47 -46.25
N LEU A 364 18.62 11.93 -46.92
CA LEU A 364 18.45 10.94 -47.99
C LEU A 364 17.65 9.74 -47.45
N THR A 365 16.74 9.22 -48.26
CA THR A 365 16.06 7.95 -48.01
C THR A 365 17.07 6.81 -48.03
N LYS A 366 16.73 5.66 -47.42
CA LYS A 366 17.59 4.47 -47.40
C LYS A 366 18.01 4.01 -48.80
N ARG A 367 17.12 4.19 -49.78
CA ARG A 367 17.38 3.93 -51.20
C ARG A 367 18.35 4.96 -51.78
N GLU A 368 18.11 6.25 -51.57
CA GLU A 368 19.01 7.29 -52.08
C GLU A 368 20.41 7.19 -51.46
N SER A 369 20.51 6.85 -50.17
CA SER A 369 21.80 6.65 -49.50
C SER A 369 22.53 5.39 -49.97
N SER A 370 21.83 4.38 -50.48
CA SER A 370 22.43 3.15 -51.00
C SER A 370 22.84 3.25 -52.47
N LEU A 371 22.42 4.31 -53.18
CA LEU A 371 22.84 4.56 -54.54
C LEU A 371 24.32 4.96 -54.56
N LYS A 372 25.14 4.11 -55.19
CA LYS A 372 26.54 4.42 -55.48
C LYS A 372 26.63 5.14 -56.82
N THR A 373 27.37 6.24 -56.85
CA THR A 373 27.73 6.91 -58.10
C THR A 373 28.56 5.99 -58.98
N LEU A 374 28.56 6.21 -60.30
CA LEU A 374 29.40 5.45 -61.24
C LEU A 374 30.88 5.51 -60.85
N LYS A 375 31.36 6.67 -60.37
CA LYS A 375 32.72 6.85 -59.85
C LYS A 375 33.02 5.94 -58.67
N GLN A 376 32.11 5.86 -57.70
CA GLN A 376 32.29 4.99 -56.53
C GLN A 376 32.23 3.51 -56.92
N LYS A 377 31.31 3.11 -57.82
CA LYS A 377 31.25 1.74 -58.34
C LYS A 377 32.56 1.32 -58.99
N LYS A 378 33.14 2.18 -59.85
CA LYS A 378 34.45 1.91 -60.48
C LYS A 378 35.56 1.78 -59.43
N LYS A 379 35.59 2.66 -58.43
CA LYS A 379 36.58 2.59 -57.34
C LYS A 379 36.47 1.28 -56.55
N ASP A 380 35.26 0.85 -56.20
CA ASP A 380 35.04 -0.39 -55.44
C ASP A 380 35.46 -1.64 -56.23
N ILE A 381 35.30 -1.63 -57.57
CA ILE A 381 35.75 -2.71 -58.46
C ILE A 381 37.29 -2.76 -58.51
N HIS A 382 37.94 -1.62 -58.71
CA HIS A 382 39.39 -1.58 -58.91
C HIS A 382 40.19 -1.63 -57.60
N PHE A 383 39.60 -1.20 -56.48
CA PHE A 383 40.27 -1.11 -55.17
C PHE A 383 39.39 -1.67 -54.04
N PRO A 384 39.08 -2.98 -54.04
CA PRO A 384 38.31 -3.58 -52.97
C PRO A 384 39.08 -3.57 -51.65
N ILE A 385 38.36 -3.36 -50.53
CA ILE A 385 38.95 -3.49 -49.19
C ILE A 385 39.41 -4.93 -49.00
N ARG A 386 40.72 -5.11 -48.84
CA ARG A 386 41.31 -6.41 -48.49
C ARG A 386 41.04 -6.67 -47.01
N LYS A 387 40.25 -7.71 -46.72
CA LYS A 387 40.04 -8.19 -45.35
C LYS A 387 41.19 -9.13 -45.01
N TYR A 388 41.95 -8.80 -43.98
CA TYR A 388 43.00 -9.66 -43.44
C TYR A 388 42.47 -10.36 -42.19
N ALA A 389 42.67 -11.67 -42.07
CA ALA A 389 42.44 -12.38 -40.82
C ALA A 389 43.66 -12.16 -39.93
N VAL A 390 43.47 -11.53 -38.78
CA VAL A 390 44.52 -11.43 -37.76
C VAL A 390 44.49 -12.74 -36.98
N LYS A 391 45.58 -13.50 -37.02
CA LYS A 391 45.71 -14.75 -36.28
C LYS A 391 45.81 -14.39 -34.79
N ALA A 392 44.82 -14.83 -33.99
CA ALA A 392 44.77 -14.62 -32.55
C ALA A 392 45.84 -15.44 -31.82
#